data_AF-K5YYJ7-F1
#
_entry.id   AF-K5YYJ7-F1
#
_cell.length_a   1.000
_cell.length_b   1.000
_cell.length_c   1.000
_cell.angle_alpha   90.00
_cell.angle_beta   90.00
_cell.angle_gamma   90.00
#
_symmetry.space_group_name_H-M   'P 1'
#
loop_
_entity.id
_entity.type
_entity.pdbx_description
1 polymer ?
#
loop_
_entity_poly.entity_id
_entity_poly.type
_entity_poly.pdbx_seq_one_letter_code
_entity_poly.pdbx_strand_id
1 'polypeptide(L)'
;YRAQYLVAQSYAAKGDPQNAAIAYDSTYNMNRNGTYAPHALLGLASSLAAINQNGAACDTLSSLNSQFTNQSAGMRADVAAVAKRAHCS
;
A
#
# COMPACT_ATOMS: atom_id res chain seq x y z
N TYR A 1 4.90 12.46 8.42
CA TYR A 1 4.60 11.23 7.66
C TYR A 1 4.77 11.36 6.13
N ARG A 2 4.72 12.57 5.51
CA ARG A 2 5.07 12.74 4.07
C ARG A 2 6.50 12.28 3.71
N ALA A 3 7.47 12.49 4.59
CA ALA A 3 8.86 12.08 4.36
C ALA A 3 9.01 10.55 4.23
N GLN A 4 8.31 9.78 5.08
CA GLN A 4 8.36 8.31 5.02
C GLN A 4 7.66 7.74 3.77
N TYR A 5 6.59 8.39 3.30
CA TYR A 5 5.96 8.04 2.02
C TYR A 5 6.91 8.22 0.83
N LEU A 6 7.75 9.28 0.83
CA LEU A 6 8.78 9.48 -0.21
C LEU A 6 9.91 8.46 -0.12
N VAL A 7 10.30 8.09 1.11
CA VAL A 7 11.28 7.01 1.35
C VAL A 7 10.77 5.68 0.80
N ALA A 8 9.50 5.35 1.06
CA ALA A 8 8.88 4.13 0.54
C ALA A 8 8.87 4.08 -1.00
N GLN A 9 8.54 5.19 -1.66
CA GLN A 9 8.63 5.30 -3.12
C GLN A 9 10.05 5.15 -3.65
N SER A 10 11.05 5.73 -2.96
CA SER A 10 12.45 5.56 -3.33
C SER A 10 12.89 4.10 -3.23
N TYR A 11 12.48 3.38 -2.18
CA TYR A 11 12.81 1.96 -2.04
C TYR A 11 12.17 1.12 -3.15
N ALA A 12 10.89 1.37 -3.46
CA ALA A 12 10.21 0.72 -4.57
C ALA A 12 10.91 0.99 -5.93
N ALA A 13 11.32 2.24 -6.18
CA ALA A 13 12.04 2.61 -7.40
C ALA A 13 13.46 2.02 -7.48
N LYS A 14 14.11 1.76 -6.35
CA LYS A 14 15.42 1.08 -6.27
C LYS A 14 15.34 -0.44 -6.43
N GLY A 15 14.14 -1.01 -6.58
CA GLY A 15 13.95 -2.46 -6.62
C GLY A 15 14.06 -3.11 -5.24
N ASP A 16 13.81 -2.35 -4.17
CA ASP A 16 13.81 -2.82 -2.78
C ASP A 16 12.38 -2.77 -2.19
N PRO A 17 11.48 -3.66 -2.64
CA PRO A 17 10.10 -3.70 -2.16
C PRO A 17 9.99 -4.10 -0.68
N GLN A 18 11.01 -4.74 -0.09
CA GLN A 18 11.01 -5.10 1.34
C GLN A 18 11.11 -3.85 2.22
N ASN A 19 12.09 -2.98 1.96
CA ASN A 19 12.20 -1.73 2.70
C ASN A 19 11.09 -0.74 2.35
N ALA A 20 10.54 -0.80 1.14
CA ALA A 20 9.34 -0.04 0.77
C ALA A 20 8.13 -0.44 1.63
N ALA A 21 7.88 -1.74 1.83
CA ALA A 21 6.81 -2.23 2.67
C ALA A 21 6.93 -1.71 4.11
N ILE A 22 8.12 -1.80 4.71
CA ILE A 22 8.38 -1.30 6.07
C ILE A 22 8.10 0.21 6.17
N ALA A 23 8.56 1.00 5.19
CA ALA A 23 8.36 2.45 5.20
C ALA A 23 6.88 2.84 5.01
N TYR A 24 6.13 2.11 4.18
CA TYR A 24 4.70 2.31 4.02
C TYR A 24 3.91 1.94 5.28
N ASP A 25 4.23 0.80 5.90
CA ASP A 25 3.61 0.38 7.15
C ASP A 25 3.88 1.40 8.28
N SER A 26 5.12 1.89 8.40
CA SER A 26 5.46 2.97 9.35
C SER A 26 4.65 4.24 9.07
N THR A 27 4.51 4.64 7.81
CA THR A 27 3.72 5.82 7.41
C THR A 27 2.27 5.70 7.84
N TYR A 28 1.66 4.53 7.61
CA TYR A 28 0.28 4.24 8.03
C TYR A 28 0.16 4.26 9.56
N ASN A 29 1.09 3.61 10.27
CA ASN A 29 1.07 3.53 11.74
C ASN A 29 1.27 4.88 12.42
N MET A 30 2.03 5.80 11.82
CA MET A 30 2.20 7.16 12.35
C MET A 30 0.93 8.01 12.30
N ASN A 31 0.05 7.78 11.33
CA ASN A 31 -1.22 8.50 11.23
C ASN A 31 -2.27 7.70 10.44
N ARG A 32 -2.94 6.78 11.14
CA ARG A 32 -3.91 5.84 10.53
C ARG A 32 -5.15 6.50 9.93
N ASN A 33 -5.49 7.71 10.38
CA ASN A 33 -6.62 8.50 9.88
C ASN A 33 -6.18 9.68 9.01
N GLY A 34 -4.89 9.77 8.68
CA GLY A 34 -4.33 10.88 7.91
C GLY A 34 -4.62 10.77 6.42
N THR A 35 -4.46 11.88 5.70
CA THR A 35 -4.68 11.96 4.24
C THR A 35 -3.82 10.96 3.45
N TYR A 36 -2.63 10.60 3.96
CA TYR A 36 -1.74 9.63 3.32
C TYR A 36 -1.97 8.18 3.77
N ALA A 37 -2.82 7.92 4.77
CA ALA A 37 -3.10 6.56 5.25
C ALA A 37 -3.57 5.59 4.14
N PRO A 38 -4.55 5.93 3.28
CA PRO A 38 -4.95 5.02 2.21
C PRO A 38 -3.85 4.84 1.16
N HIS A 39 -3.03 5.88 0.91
CA HIS A 39 -1.91 5.78 -0.03
C HIS A 39 -0.77 4.91 0.53
N ALA A 40 -0.57 4.95 1.85
CA ALA A 40 0.40 4.11 2.53
C ALA A 40 -0.01 2.63 2.49
N LEU A 41 -1.28 2.31 2.77
CA LEU A 41 -1.79 0.94 2.65
C LEU A 41 -1.72 0.41 1.21
N LEU A 42 -2.04 1.24 0.21
CA LEU A 42 -1.91 0.87 -1.20
C LEU A 42 -0.45 0.56 -1.57
N GLY A 43 0.48 1.42 -1.14
CA GLY A 43 1.91 1.22 -1.34
C GLY A 43 2.45 -0.03 -0.64
N LEU A 44 1.98 -0.29 0.58
CA LEU A 44 2.30 -1.49 1.35
C LEU A 44 1.82 -2.74 0.60
N ALA A 45 0.56 -2.79 0.18
CA ALA A 45 0.02 -3.92 -0.59
C ALA A 45 0.79 -4.15 -1.89
N SER A 46 1.13 -3.08 -2.62
CA SER A 46 1.93 -3.17 -3.84
C SER A 46 3.33 -3.73 -3.57
N SER A 47 3.95 -3.35 -2.45
CA SER A 47 5.27 -3.81 -2.07
C SER A 47 5.26 -5.28 -1.64
N LEU A 48 4.23 -5.69 -0.88
CA LEU A 48 3.98 -7.08 -0.50
C LEU A 48 3.77 -7.99 -1.72
N ALA A 49 2.98 -7.53 -2.70
CA ALA A 49 2.78 -8.25 -3.96
C ALA A 49 4.11 -8.43 -4.73
N ALA A 50 4.97 -7.41 -4.74
CA ALA A 50 6.27 -7.46 -5.41
C ALA A 50 7.26 -8.47 -4.78
N ILE A 51 7.08 -8.82 -3.50
CA ILE A 51 7.87 -9.85 -2.80
C ILE A 51 7.13 -11.18 -2.67
N ASN A 52 6.09 -11.41 -3.48
CA ASN A 52 5.25 -12.62 -3.48
C ASN A 52 4.50 -12.88 -2.17
N GLN A 53 4.35 -11.89 -1.30
CA GLN A 53 3.51 -11.97 -0.10
C GLN A 53 2.05 -11.62 -0.45
N ASN A 54 1.48 -12.41 -1.36
CA ASN A 54 0.17 -12.18 -1.97
C ASN A 54 -0.97 -12.16 -0.94
N GLY A 55 -0.98 -13.08 0.02
CA GLY A 55 -1.99 -13.11 1.09
C GLY A 55 -2.02 -11.81 1.89
N ALA A 56 -0.84 -11.37 2.39
CA ALA A 56 -0.72 -10.13 3.14
C ALA A 56 -1.07 -8.89 2.30
N ALA A 57 -0.76 -8.90 1.00
CA ALA A 57 -1.17 -7.84 0.08
C ALA A 57 -2.71 -7.76 -0.01
N CYS A 58 -3.40 -8.89 -0.18
CA CYS A 58 -4.86 -8.94 -0.24
C CYS A 58 -5.51 -8.50 1.07
N ASP A 59 -4.99 -8.93 2.22
CA ASP A 59 -5.49 -8.50 3.53
C ASP A 59 -5.33 -6.98 3.72
N THR A 60 -4.20 -6.43 3.25
CA THR A 60 -3.94 -4.98 3.29
C THR A 60 -4.92 -4.21 2.42
N LEU A 61 -5.21 -4.68 1.20
CA LEU A 61 -6.20 -4.06 0.31
C LEU A 61 -7.62 -4.15 0.87
N SER A 62 -7.98 -5.29 1.47
CA SER A 62 -9.27 -5.47 2.14
C SER A 62 -9.43 -4.47 3.28
N SER A 63 -8.39 -4.31 4.11
CA SER A 63 -8.34 -3.34 5.19
C SER A 63 -8.46 -1.90 4.67
N LEU A 64 -7.77 -1.56 3.58
CA LEU A 64 -7.87 -0.27 2.91
C LEU A 64 -9.32 0.01 2.46
N ASN A 65 -9.99 -0.96 1.82
CA ASN A 65 -11.35 -0.78 1.32
C ASN A 65 -12.39 -0.68 2.45
N SER A 66 -12.16 -1.39 3.54
CA SER A 66 -13.02 -1.35 4.74
C SER A 66 -12.91 -0.01 5.47
N GLN A 67 -11.68 0.50 5.64
CA GLN A 67 -11.44 1.73 6.39
C GLN A 67 -11.68 3.00 5.57
N PHE A 68 -11.42 2.96 4.27
CA PHE A 68 -11.52 4.12 3.38
C PHE A 68 -12.53 3.83 2.27
N THR A 69 -13.80 4.12 2.52
CA THR A 69 -14.89 3.88 1.54
C THR A 69 -15.03 4.99 0.48
N ASN A 70 -14.61 6.21 0.81
CA ASN A 70 -14.72 7.41 -0.04
C ASN A 70 -13.48 7.67 -0.91
N GLN A 71 -12.90 6.61 -1.50
CA GLN A 71 -11.70 6.73 -2.34
C GLN A 71 -11.99 7.47 -3.64
N SER A 72 -10.97 8.10 -4.23
CA SER A 72 -11.08 8.62 -5.60
C SER A 72 -11.19 7.48 -6.62
N ALA A 73 -11.71 7.76 -7.81
CA ALA A 73 -11.78 6.76 -8.88
C ALA A 73 -10.40 6.22 -9.28
N GLY A 74 -9.36 7.07 -9.28
CA GLY A 74 -7.98 6.65 -9.54
C GLY A 74 -7.47 5.66 -8.51
N MET A 75 -7.68 5.93 -7.22
CA MET A 75 -7.25 5.02 -6.16
C MET A 75 -7.94 3.66 -6.25
N ARG A 76 -9.24 3.61 -6.57
CA ARG A 76 -9.93 2.33 -6.80
C ARG A 76 -9.32 1.52 -7.96
N ALA A 77 -8.93 2.20 -9.04
CA ALA A 77 -8.26 1.55 -10.17
C ALA A 77 -6.89 0.99 -9.76
N ASP A 78 -6.11 1.73 -8.97
CA ASP A 78 -4.82 1.26 -8.47
C ASP A 78 -4.97 0.06 -7.52
N VAL A 79 -5.95 0.10 -6.61
CA VAL A 79 -6.30 -1.02 -5.73
C VAL A 79 -6.64 -2.27 -6.55
N ALA A 80 -7.46 -2.15 -7.59
CA ALA A 80 -7.80 -3.27 -8.46
C ALA A 80 -6.58 -3.81 -9.23
N ALA A 81 -5.69 -2.93 -9.69
CA ALA A 81 -4.46 -3.33 -10.36
C ALA A 81 -3.52 -4.11 -9.42
N VAL A 82 -3.35 -3.67 -8.17
CA VAL A 82 -2.56 -4.38 -7.17
C VAL A 82 -3.23 -5.70 -6.80
N ALA A 83 -4.55 -5.72 -6.59
CA ALA A 83 -5.30 -6.95 -6.29
C ALA A 83 -5.11 -8.01 -7.37
N LYS A 84 -5.14 -7.60 -8.65
CA LYS A 84 -4.89 -8.51 -9.79
C LYS A 84 -3.47 -9.08 -9.78
N ARG A 85 -2.46 -8.26 -9.47
CA ARG A 85 -1.05 -8.71 -9.35
C ARG A 85 -0.83 -9.63 -8.16
N ALA A 86 -1.53 -9.38 -7.06
CA ALA A 86 -1.49 -10.18 -5.85
C ALA A 86 -2.37 -11.44 -5.93
N HIS A 87 -3.10 -11.67 -7.03
CA HIS A 87 -4.01 -12.80 -7.20
C HIS A 87 -5.08 -12.88 -6.10
N CYS A 88 -5.60 -11.74 -5.64
CA CYS A 88 -6.70 -11.71 -4.69
C CYS A 88 -7.95 -12.33 -5.32
N SER A 89 -8.53 -13.32 -4.65
CA SER A 89 -9.71 -14.09 -5.08
C SER A 89 -11.02 -13.46 -4.63
#